data_AF-A0A956GKR0-F1
#
_entry.id   AF-A0A956GKR0-F1
#
_cell.length_a   1.000
_cell.length_b   1.000
_cell.length_c   1.000
_cell.angle_alpha   90.00
_cell.angle_beta   90.00
_cell.angle_gamma   90.00
#
_symmetry.space_group_name_H-M   'P 1'
#
loop_
_entity.id
_entity.type
_entity.pdbx_description
1 polymer ?
#
loop_
_entity_poly.entity_id
_entity_poly.type
_entity_poly.pdbx_seq_one_letter_code
_entity_poly.pdbx_strand_id
1 'polypeptide(L)'
;MRDDRYRSVADTLVAALAAAQGDETKETAAAQAAIAGFMAIAGDGHPAEHGLAEYFCDDGTPDDPPALERVPGATEDDLDRWRNLIADLADY
;
A
#
# COMPACT_ATOMS: atom_id res chain seq x y z
N MET A 1 -16.38 8.71 3.98
CA MET A 1 -15.40 8.68 5.08
C MET A 1 -14.63 7.39 4.94
N ARG A 2 -13.32 7.44 4.66
CA ARG A 2 -12.45 6.26 4.81
C ARG A 2 -12.51 5.81 6.27
N ASP A 3 -12.67 4.51 6.49
CA ASP A 3 -12.61 3.92 7.84
C ASP A 3 -11.20 4.12 8.40
N ASP A 4 -11.08 4.61 9.65
CA ASP A 4 -9.80 4.91 10.31
C ASP A 4 -8.82 3.72 10.29
N ARG A 5 -9.33 2.48 10.22
CA ARG A 5 -8.49 1.27 10.18
C ARG A 5 -7.73 1.13 8.87
N TYR A 6 -8.38 1.38 7.73
CA TYR A 6 -7.68 1.34 6.45
C TYR A 6 -6.62 2.43 6.37
N ARG A 7 -6.91 3.63 6.91
CA ARG A 7 -5.93 4.72 6.97
C ARG A 7 -4.73 4.33 7.80
N SER A 8 -4.94 3.71 8.96
CA SER A 8 -3.85 3.20 9.81
C SER A 8 -2.97 2.17 9.10
N VAL A 9 -3.54 1.28 8.27
CA VAL A 9 -2.75 0.32 7.47
C VAL A 9 -1.91 1.06 6.43
N ALA A 10 -2.51 2.03 5.74
CA ALA A 10 -1.80 2.84 4.75
C ALA A 10 -0.65 3.66 5.36
N ASP A 11 -0.87 4.27 6.52
CA ASP A 11 0.18 5.03 7.24
C ASP A 11 1.32 4.12 7.70
N THR A 12 0.99 2.88 8.10
CA THR A 12 1.99 1.88 8.47
C THR A 12 2.82 1.46 7.26
N LEU A 13 2.17 1.24 6.11
CA LEU A 13 2.86 0.95 4.85
C LEU A 13 3.81 2.09 4.46
N VAL A 14 3.35 3.34 4.55
CA VAL A 14 4.16 4.53 4.26
C VAL A 14 5.42 4.58 5.11
N ALA A 15 5.27 4.42 6.43
CA ALA A 15 6.40 4.44 7.35
C ALA A 15 7.38 3.28 7.10
N ALA A 16 6.86 2.09 6.78
CA ALA A 16 7.66 0.92 6.50
C ALA A 16 8.46 1.05 5.20
N LEU A 17 7.84 1.53 4.12
CA LEU A 17 8.52 1.77 2.84
C LEU A 17 9.58 2.86 2.96
N ALA A 18 9.29 3.96 3.68
CA ALA A 18 10.28 5.01 3.94
C ALA A 18 11.52 4.48 4.67
N ALA A 19 11.35 3.55 5.61
CA ALA A 19 12.46 2.93 6.35
C ALA A 19 13.17 1.81 5.56
N ALA A 20 12.49 1.22 4.58
CA ALA A 20 12.95 0.09 3.79
C ALA A 20 13.50 0.49 2.42
N GLN A 21 13.44 1.76 2.03
CA GLN A 21 13.76 2.22 0.68
C GLN A 21 15.12 1.68 0.19
N GLY A 22 15.08 0.92 -0.91
CA GLY A 22 16.24 0.27 -1.52
C GLY A 22 16.60 -1.10 -0.95
N ASP A 23 15.84 -1.62 0.02
CA ASP A 23 15.95 -2.97 0.59
C ASP A 23 14.72 -3.80 0.16
N GLU A 24 14.84 -4.48 -0.98
CA GLU A 24 13.76 -5.24 -1.62
C GLU A 24 13.09 -6.25 -0.67
N THR A 25 13.86 -6.87 0.23
CA THR A 25 13.31 -7.84 1.20
C THR A 25 12.41 -7.15 2.22
N LYS A 26 12.82 -5.99 2.72
CA LYS A 26 12.01 -5.21 3.67
C LYS A 26 10.80 -4.57 3.00
N GLU A 27 10.95 -4.10 1.76
CA GLU A 27 9.85 -3.54 0.97
C GLU A 27 8.77 -4.60 0.68
N THR A 28 9.18 -5.81 0.30
CA THR A 28 8.29 -6.96 0.11
C THR A 28 7.55 -7.30 1.40
N ALA A 29 8.26 -7.37 2.53
CA ALA A 29 7.64 -7.65 3.83
C ALA A 29 6.64 -6.55 4.24
N ALA A 30 6.94 -5.28 3.95
CA ALA A 30 6.04 -4.17 4.22
C ALA A 30 4.75 -4.26 3.38
N ALA A 31 4.87 -4.55 2.08
CA ALA A 31 3.73 -4.73 1.18
C ALA A 31 2.85 -5.91 1.61
N GLN A 32 3.43 -7.07 1.92
CA GLN A 32 2.69 -8.24 2.42
C GLN A 32 1.93 -7.95 3.72
N ALA A 33 2.57 -7.26 4.67
CA ALA A 33 1.93 -6.88 5.93
C ALA A 33 0.75 -5.92 5.72
N ALA A 34 0.89 -4.96 4.80
CA ALA A 34 -0.18 -4.03 4.46
C ALA A 34 -1.35 -4.74 3.77
N ILE A 35 -1.08 -5.69 2.87
CA ILE A 35 -2.10 -6.52 2.21
C ILE A 35 -2.86 -7.36 3.23
N ALA A 36 -2.15 -8.06 4.11
CA ALA A 36 -2.77 -8.86 5.17
C ALA A 36 -3.64 -8.01 6.12
N GLY A 37 -3.15 -6.83 6.49
CA GLY A 37 -3.90 -5.86 7.30
C GLY A 37 -5.17 -5.36 6.61
N PHE A 38 -5.07 -5.03 5.31
CA PHE A 38 -6.22 -4.62 4.51
C PHE A 38 -7.28 -5.73 4.44
N MET A 39 -6.86 -6.95 4.13
CA MET A 39 -7.73 -8.13 4.06
C MET A 39 -8.44 -8.42 5.39
N ALA A 40 -7.73 -8.32 6.51
CA ALA A 40 -8.33 -8.50 7.83
C ALA A 40 -9.44 -7.47 8.13
N ILE A 41 -9.36 -6.26 7.57
CA ILE A 41 -10.38 -5.21 7.75
C ILE A 41 -11.54 -5.43 6.77
N ALA A 42 -11.25 -5.79 5.51
CA ALA A 42 -12.26 -6.08 4.50
C ALA A 42 -13.11 -7.33 4.83
N GLY A 43 -12.56 -8.25 5.63
CA GLY A 43 -13.14 -9.56 5.90
C GLY A 43 -12.86 -10.55 4.77
N ASP A 44 -13.02 -11.86 5.02
CA ASP A 44 -12.76 -12.96 4.06
C ASP A 44 -13.55 -12.90 2.74
N GLY A 45 -14.38 -11.86 2.54
CA GLY A 45 -15.05 -11.58 1.27
C GLY A 45 -14.10 -10.89 0.31
N HIS A 46 -13.36 -11.72 -0.44
CA HIS A 46 -12.61 -11.44 -1.69
C HIS A 46 -12.04 -10.01 -1.83
N PRO A 47 -10.70 -9.83 -1.87
CA PRO A 47 -10.17 -8.56 -2.30
C PRO A 47 -10.65 -8.37 -3.73
N ALA A 48 -11.58 -7.45 -3.94
CA ALA A 48 -11.74 -6.93 -5.28
C ALA A 48 -10.34 -6.40 -5.64
N GLU A 49 -9.74 -6.92 -6.70
CA GLU A 49 -8.52 -6.39 -7.34
C GLU A 49 -8.60 -4.85 -7.41
N HIS A 50 -9.81 -4.33 -7.63
CA HIS A 50 -10.23 -2.93 -7.61
C HIS A 50 -10.33 -2.25 -6.22
N GLY A 51 -9.93 -2.90 -5.13
CA GLY A 51 -10.10 -2.40 -3.76
C GLY A 51 -8.79 -2.18 -3.01
N LEU A 52 -7.76 -2.99 -3.28
CA LEU A 52 -6.47 -2.90 -2.62
C LEU A 52 -5.46 -2.07 -3.42
N ALA A 53 -5.33 -2.38 -4.71
CA ALA A 53 -4.47 -1.64 -5.62
C ALA A 53 -4.99 -0.20 -5.77
N GLU A 54 -6.30 -0.02 -5.97
CA GLU A 54 -6.91 1.31 -5.97
C GLU A 54 -6.63 2.01 -4.64
N TYR A 55 -6.84 1.39 -3.48
CA TYR A 55 -6.67 2.06 -2.19
C TYR A 55 -5.23 2.53 -1.90
N PHE A 56 -4.21 1.74 -2.25
CA PHE A 56 -2.81 2.11 -1.98
C PHE A 56 -2.17 2.93 -3.09
N CYS A 57 -2.60 2.76 -4.34
CA CYS A 57 -1.88 3.23 -5.52
C CYS A 57 -2.60 4.32 -6.31
N ASP A 58 -3.94 4.30 -6.41
CA ASP A 58 -4.68 5.16 -7.37
C ASP A 58 -5.80 6.01 -6.74
N ASP A 59 -6.42 5.58 -5.65
CA ASP A 59 -7.49 6.28 -4.95
C ASP A 59 -6.89 7.32 -4.01
N GLY A 60 -6.92 8.57 -4.45
CA GLY A 60 -6.48 9.72 -3.68
C GLY A 60 -7.21 10.99 -4.09
N THR A 61 -7.28 11.93 -3.16
CA THR A 61 -7.68 13.31 -3.44
C THR A 61 -6.46 14.21 -3.31
N PRO A 62 -6.45 15.43 -3.87
CA PRO A 62 -5.34 16.38 -3.66
C PRO A 62 -4.98 16.60 -2.18
N ASP A 63 -5.95 16.43 -1.27
CA ASP A 63 -5.78 16.57 0.17
C ASP A 63 -5.50 15.24 0.92
N ASP A 64 -5.64 14.09 0.25
CA ASP A 64 -5.34 12.74 0.78
C ASP A 64 -4.87 11.85 -0.37
N PRO A 65 -3.61 12.01 -0.82
CA PRO A 65 -3.08 11.27 -1.96
C PRO A 65 -2.91 9.78 -1.64
N PRO A 66 -2.72 8.93 -2.66
CA PRO A 66 -2.50 7.50 -2.48
C PRO A 66 -1.35 7.22 -1.51
N ALA A 67 -1.38 6.05 -0.86
CA ALA A 67 -0.39 5.70 0.16
C ALA A 67 1.04 5.80 -0.35
N LEU A 68 1.33 5.28 -1.55
CA LEU A 68 2.68 5.31 -2.09
C LEU A 68 3.21 6.73 -2.29
N GLU A 69 2.35 7.66 -2.73
CA GLU A 69 2.74 9.07 -2.94
C GLU A 69 3.02 9.82 -1.63
N ARG A 70 2.63 9.25 -0.48
CA ARG A 70 2.92 9.82 0.85
C ARG A 70 4.27 9.39 1.41
N VAL A 71 5.00 8.50 0.72
CA VAL A 71 6.32 8.04 1.16
C VAL A 71 7.37 9.14 0.94
N PRO A 72 7.99 9.67 2.01
CA PRO A 72 8.96 10.76 1.89
C PRO A 72 10.22 10.31 1.15
N GLY A 73 10.61 11.04 0.11
CA GLY A 73 11.83 10.76 -0.65
C GLY A 73 11.68 9.62 -1.67
N ALA A 74 10.47 9.11 -1.89
CA ALA A 74 10.19 8.17 -2.96
C ALA A 74 10.39 8.84 -4.33
N THR A 75 11.11 8.15 -5.21
CA THR A 75 11.24 8.51 -6.62
C THR A 75 10.10 7.92 -7.44
N GLU A 76 9.90 8.38 -8.68
CA GLU A 76 8.94 7.73 -9.60
C GLU A 76 9.26 6.23 -9.79
N ASP A 77 10.55 5.87 -9.89
CA ASP A 77 10.98 4.48 -9.96
C ASP A 77 10.62 3.66 -8.71
N ASP A 78 10.70 4.26 -7.51
CA ASP A 78 10.27 3.59 -6.27
C ASP A 78 8.76 3.38 -6.26
N LEU A 79 7.98 4.39 -6.69
CA LEU A 79 6.53 4.30 -6.77
C LEU A 79 6.09 3.21 -7.76
N ASP A 80 6.70 3.16 -8.94
CA ASP A 80 6.43 2.13 -9.95
C ASP A 80 6.82 0.74 -9.46
N ARG A 81 7.98 0.61 -8.80
CA ARG A 81 8.42 -0.66 -8.19
C ARG A 81 7.41 -1.14 -7.15
N TRP A 82 7.00 -0.29 -6.22
CA TRP A 82 6.08 -0.66 -5.15
C TRP A 82 4.67 -0.93 -5.67
N ARG A 83 4.21 -0.19 -6.68
CA ARG A 83 2.92 -0.43 -7.33
C ARG A 83 2.88 -1.82 -7.97
N ASN A 84 3.92 -2.20 -8.72
CA ASN A 84 4.03 -3.53 -9.31
C ASN A 84 4.15 -4.63 -8.24
N LEU A 85 4.96 -4.41 -7.21
CA LEU A 85 5.10 -5.35 -6.09
C LEU A 85 3.76 -5.62 -5.38
N ILE A 86 2.98 -4.57 -5.10
CA ILE A 86 1.68 -4.70 -4.44
C ILE A 86 0.68 -5.40 -5.35
N ALA A 87 0.67 -5.09 -6.65
CA ALA A 87 -0.18 -5.77 -7.63
C ALA A 87 0.15 -7.27 -7.70
N ASP A 88 1.43 -7.62 -7.86
CA ASP A 88 1.89 -9.01 -7.93
C ASP A 88 1.53 -9.81 -6.67
N LEU A 89 1.61 -9.18 -5.49
CA LEU A 89 1.26 -9.82 -4.21
C LEU A 89 -0.24 -9.92 -3.97
N ALA A 90 -1.06 -9.08 -4.61
CA ALA A 90 -2.51 -9.09 -4.47
C ALA A 90 -3.17 -10.14 -5.38
N ASP A 91 -2.53 -10.48 -6.50
CA ASP A 91 -2.98 -11.50 -7.47
C ASP A 91 -2.60 -12.94 -7.08
N TYR A 92 -1.87 -13.13 -5.97
CA TYR A 92 -1.41 -14.44 -5.47
C TYR A 92 -2.32 -15.04 -4.40
#